data_AF-A0A661TH85-F1
#
_entry.id   AF-A0A661TH85-F1
#
_cell.length_a   1.000
_cell.length_b   1.000
_cell.length_c   1.000
_cell.angle_alpha   90.00
_cell.angle_beta   90.00
_cell.angle_gamma   90.00
#
_symmetry.space_group_name_H-M   'P 1'
#
loop_
_entity.id
_entity.type
_entity.pdbx_description
1 polymer ?
#
loop_
_entity_poly.entity_id
_entity_poly.type
_entity_poly.pdbx_seq_one_letter_code
_entity_poly.pdbx_strand_id
1 'polypeptide(L)' 'MFIDRPGKITERILFLGRREACVYLLKGRGEYALIGGGMAYIVPEILDQLRIHDINEEKIRRIIILHSHFDHCGIVEFFK' A
#
# COMPACT_ATOMS: atom_id res chain seq x y z
N MET A 1 12.20 -10.72 -13.64
CA MET A 1 12.63 -9.69 -12.68
C MET A 1 11.96 -10.00 -11.35
N PHE A 2 12.72 -10.00 -10.25
CA PHE A 2 12.20 -10.23 -8.90
C PHE A 2 12.37 -8.93 -8.09
N ILE A 3 11.29 -8.46 -7.45
CA ILE A 3 11.28 -7.23 -6.66
C ILE A 3 10.90 -7.63 -5.23
N ASP A 4 11.79 -7.37 -4.27
CA ASP A 4 11.64 -7.81 -2.88
C ASP A 4 11.81 -6.70 -1.86
N ARG A 5 11.96 -5.45 -2.33
CA ARG A 5 12.05 -4.25 -1.49
C ARG A 5 10.97 -3.24 -1.88
N PRO A 6 10.37 -2.54 -0.90
CA PRO A 6 9.46 -1.44 -1.15
C PRO A 6 10.09 -0.39 -2.06
N GLY A 7 9.26 0.21 -2.92
CA GLY A 7 9.71 1.20 -3.88
C GLY A 7 8.93 1.15 -5.19
N LYS A 8 9.35 2.01 -6.12
CA LYS A 8 8.71 2.17 -7.43
C LYS A 8 8.90 0.90 -8.27
N ILE A 9 7.80 0.25 -8.66
CA ILE A 9 7.80 -0.87 -9.61
C ILE A 9 7.66 -0.32 -11.04
N THR A 10 6.68 0.57 -11.24
CA THR A 10 6.44 1.27 -12.51
C THR A 10 6.09 2.72 -12.25
N GLU A 11 5.84 3.52 -13.29
CA GLU A 11 5.28 4.87 -13.13
C GLU A 11 3.95 4.88 -12.37
N ARG A 12 3.20 3.79 -12.39
CA ARG A 12 1.86 3.70 -11.79
C ARG A 12 1.77 2.78 -10.58
N ILE A 13 2.77 1.97 -10.29
CA ILE A 13 2.73 0.98 -9.21
C ILE A 13 3.88 1.24 -8.25
N LEU A 14 3.53 1.46 -7.00
CA LEU A 14 4.45 1.60 -5.88
C LEU A 14 4.24 0.42 -4.93
N PHE A 15 5.32 -0.30 -4.59
CA PHE A 15 5.31 -1.32 -3.55
C PHE A 15 5.59 -0.67 -2.19
N LEU A 16 4.69 -0.92 -1.25
CA LEU A 16 4.68 -0.45 0.13
C LEU A 16 4.67 -1.63 1.13
N GLY A 17 4.90 -1.34 2.40
CA GLY A 17 4.91 -2.31 3.49
C GLY A 17 6.24 -3.04 3.58
N ARG A 18 6.18 -4.37 3.74
CA ARG A 18 7.35 -5.25 3.89
C ARG A 18 7.21 -6.47 3.00
N ARG A 19 8.29 -7.25 2.84
CA ARG A 19 8.29 -8.48 2.02
C ARG A 19 7.25 -9.49 2.49
N GLU A 20 7.02 -9.57 3.80
CA GLU A 20 6.05 -10.47 4.43
C GLU A 20 4.62 -9.92 4.44
N ALA A 21 4.43 -8.63 4.18
CA ALA A 21 3.14 -7.94 4.26
C ALA A 21 3.06 -6.89 3.15
N CYS A 22 2.95 -7.38 1.90
CA CYS A 22 2.99 -6.51 0.74
C CYS A 22 1.70 -5.72 0.57
N VAL A 23 1.85 -4.42 0.30
CA VAL A 23 0.77 -3.51 -0.07
C VAL A 23 1.21 -2.75 -1.31
N TYR A 24 0.31 -2.55 -2.27
CA TYR A 24 0.65 -1.83 -3.49
C TYR A 24 -0.24 -0.62 -3.65
N LEU A 25 0.36 0.52 -3.98
CA LEU A 25 -0.37 1.72 -4.36
C LEU A 25 -0.40 1.84 -5.88
N LEU A 26 -1.61 1.85 -6.42
CA LEU A 26 -1.90 2.06 -7.83
C LEU A 26 -2.26 3.52 -8.08
N LYS A 27 -1.48 4.19 -8.93
CA LYS A 27 -1.70 5.58 -9.34
C LYS A 27 -2.74 5.68 -10.46
N GLY A 28 -3.87 6.32 -10.15
CA GLY A 28 -4.93 6.69 -11.07
C GLY A 28 -4.79 8.12 -11.59
N ARG A 29 -5.88 8.67 -12.15
CA ARG A 29 -5.96 10.08 -12.57
C ARG A 29 -6.45 10.93 -11.41
N GLY A 30 -5.52 11.43 -10.59
CA GLY A 30 -5.82 12.29 -9.45
C GLY A 30 -6.20 11.56 -8.15
N GLU A 31 -6.30 10.23 -8.19
CA GLU A 31 -6.62 9.37 -7.05
C GLU A 31 -5.73 8.11 -7.02
N TYR A 32 -5.76 7.42 -5.88
CA TYR A 32 -5.02 6.20 -5.62
C TYR A 32 -5.93 5.06 -5.18
N ALA A 33 -5.48 3.84 -5.46
CA ALA A 33 -6.04 2.63 -4.86
C ALA A 33 -4.92 1.86 -4.14
N LEU A 34 -5.22 1.34 -2.95
CA LEU A 34 -4.39 0.32 -2.31
C LEU A 34 -4.84 -1.06 -2.77
N ILE A 35 -3.88 -1.95 -3.00
CA ILE A 35 -4.09 -3.36 -3.34
C ILE A 35 -3.39 -4.20 -2.28
N GLY A 36 -4.15 -5.11 -1.66
CA GLY A 36 -3.75 -5.78 -0.43
C GLY A 36 -3.99 -4.89 0.79
N GLY A 37 -3.72 -5.45 1.96
CA GLY A 37 -3.95 -4.74 3.23
C GLY A 37 -3.04 -5.16 4.37
N GLY A 38 -2.03 -6.01 4.12
CA GLY A 38 -0.98 -6.36 5.09
C GLY A 38 -1.45 -6.66 6.52
N MET A 39 -0.54 -6.51 7.47
CA MET A 39 -0.83 -6.57 8.90
C MET A 39 -0.93 -5.16 9.49
N ALA A 40 -1.69 -4.97 10.57
CA ALA A 40 -1.87 -3.65 11.15
C ALA A 40 -0.57 -2.98 11.64
N TYR A 41 0.43 -3.77 12.07
CA TYR A 41 1.67 -3.20 12.61
C TYR A 41 2.54 -2.49 11.58
N ILE A 42 2.33 -2.71 10.27
CA ILE A 42 3.13 -2.07 9.22
C ILE A 42 2.61 -0.70 8.80
N VAL A 43 1.54 -0.20 9.43
CA VAL A 43 0.98 1.13 9.13
C VAL A 43 2.02 2.24 9.25
N PRO A 44 2.83 2.35 10.34
CA PRO A 44 3.84 3.39 10.45
C PRO A 44 4.85 3.37 9.28
N GLU A 45 5.32 2.19 8.89
CA GLU A 45 6.23 2.06 7.74
C GLU A 45 5.58 2.45 6.43
N ILE A 46 4.29 2.14 6.23
CA ILE A 46 3.56 2.59 5.04
C ILE A 46 3.49 4.12 5.01
N LEU A 47 3.16 4.78 6.13
CA LEU A 47 3.09 6.24 6.20
C LEU A 47 4.44 6.90 5.86
N ASP A 48 5.53 6.35 6.40
CA ASP A 48 6.88 6.81 6.07
C ASP A 48 7.20 6.63 4.59
N GLN A 49 6.84 5.49 4.00
CA GLN A 49 7.05 5.23 2.58
C GLN A 49 6.19 6.15 1.69
N LEU A 50 4.95 6.41 2.06
CA LEU A 50 4.08 7.38 1.35
C LEU A 50 4.72 8.78 1.36
N ARG A 51 5.22 9.22 2.53
CA ARG A 51 5.96 10.48 2.68
C ARG A 51 7.22 10.53 1.81
N ILE A 52 8.04 9.48 1.84
CA ILE A 52 9.28 9.38 1.02
C ILE A 52 8.98 9.49 -0.48
N HIS A 53 7.83 8.98 -0.91
CA HIS A 53 7.41 8.97 -2.31
C HIS A 53 6.48 10.12 -2.70
N ASP A 54 6.31 11.13 -1.84
CA ASP A 54 5.45 12.30 -2.04
C ASP A 54 4.00 11.91 -2.42
N ILE A 55 3.47 10.91 -1.72
CA ILE A 55 2.10 10.42 -1.91
C ILE A 55 1.20 11.02 -0.85
N ASN A 56 0.23 11.83 -1.27
CA ASN A 56 -0.87 12.26 -0.40
C ASN A 56 -1.86 11.10 -0.18
N GLU A 57 -1.90 10.57 1.04
CA GLU A 57 -2.81 9.49 1.47
C GLU A 57 -4.30 9.85 1.38
N GLU A 58 -4.68 11.13 1.49
CA GLU A 58 -6.08 11.59 1.35
C GLU A 58 -6.64 11.35 -0.05
N LYS A 59 -5.78 11.06 -1.02
CA LYS A 59 -6.17 10.69 -2.39
C LYS A 59 -6.41 9.19 -2.56
N ILE A 60 -6.22 8.37 -1.53
CA ILE A 60 -6.58 6.95 -1.54
C ILE A 60 -8.10 6.85 -1.43
N ARG A 61 -8.76 6.39 -2.50
CA ARG A 61 -10.24 6.30 -2.57
C ARG A 61 -10.77 4.88 -2.57
N ARG A 62 -9.88 3.91 -2.74
CA ARG A 62 -10.21 2.50 -2.90
C ARG A 62 -9.16 1.65 -2.19
N ILE A 63 -9.62 0.58 -1.55
CA ILE A 63 -8.78 -0.48 -1.03
C ILE A 63 -9.33 -1.79 -1.59
N ILE A 64 -8.48 -2.55 -2.29
CA ILE A 64 -8.83 -3.82 -2.93
C ILE A 64 -8.17 -4.93 -2.11
N ILE A 65 -8.99 -5.69 -1.38
CA ILE A 65 -8.52 -6.81 -0.56
C ILE A 65 -8.72 -8.12 -1.31
N LEU A 66 -7.68 -8.95 -1.32
CA LEU A 66 -7.69 -10.26 -1.97
C LEU A 66 -8.57 -11.26 -1.21
N HIS A 67 -8.34 -11.39 0.10
CA HIS A 67 -9.10 -12.22 1.02
C HIS A 67 -8.97 -11.69 2.45
N SER A 68 -9.81 -12.17 3.37
CA SER A 68 -10.03 -11.58 4.70
C SER A 68 -9.20 -12.21 5.84
N HIS A 69 -8.04 -12.81 5.54
CA HIS A 69 -7.11 -13.17 6.61
C HIS A 69 -6.45 -11.92 7.18
N PHE A 70 -6.09 -11.99 8.46
CA PHE A 70 -5.59 -10.86 9.24
C PHE A 70 -4.36 -10.18 8.64
N ASP A 71 -3.55 -10.94 7.89
CA ASP A 71 -2.32 -10.54 7.20
C ASP A 71 -2.57 -9.92 5.82
N HIS A 72 -3.83 -9.86 5.39
CA HIS A 72 -4.24 -9.24 4.13
C HIS A 72 -5.23 -8.09 4.31
N CYS A 73 -5.77 -7.86 5.51
CA CYS A 73 -6.75 -6.80 5.77
C CYS A 73 -6.39 -5.88 6.96
N GLY A 74 -5.22 -6.04 7.57
CA GLY A 74 -4.86 -5.40 8.83
C GLY A 74 -4.81 -3.88 8.78
N ILE A 75 -4.39 -3.28 7.66
CA ILE A 75 -4.32 -1.81 7.53
C ILE A 75 -5.64 -1.16 7.12
N VAL A 76 -6.64 -1.94 6.71
CA VAL A 76 -7.86 -1.42 6.09
C VAL A 76 -8.56 -0.40 6.98
N GLU A 77 -8.65 -0.69 8.27
CA GLU A 77 -9.34 0.19 9.22
C GLU A 77 -8.64 1.53 9.41
N PHE A 78 -7.32 1.59 9.20
CA PHE A 78 -6.57 2.84 9.29
C PHE A 78 -6.79 3.75 8.08
N PHE A 79 -6.96 3.16 6.89
CA PHE A 79 -7.08 3.89 5.61
C PHE A 79 -8.53 4.05 5.11
N LYS A 80 -9.54 3.66 5.91
CA LYS A 80 -10.95 3.92 5.62
C LYS A 80 -11.30 5.38 5.88
#